data_AF-A0A1Q6Y337-F1
#
_entry.id   AF-A0A1Q6Y337-F1
#
_cell.length_a   1.000
_cell.length_b   1.000
_cell.length_c   1.000
_cell.angle_alpha   90.00
_cell.angle_beta   90.00
_cell.angle_gamma   90.00
#
_symmetry.space_group_name_H-M   'P 1'
#
loop_
_entity.id
_entity.type
_entity.pdbx_description
1 polymer ?
#
loop_
_entity_poly.entity_id
_entity_poly.type
_entity_poly.pdbx_seq_one_letter_code
_entity_poly.pdbx_strand_id
1 'polypeptide(L)'
;MRKISLIFGLLSGVLSAGLLIATIPYVNSVNYRRGDVLGYTSIALSALLMFLGVRSYRENSSGGRLSFGRGLAVGLLIALISSACHVITFQVLYFKVFPNLGDKYTACMIQRAKDSGASDQKIRQTAELAERL
;
A
#
# COMPACT_ATOMS: atom_id res chain seq x y z
N MET A 1 -2.60 13.22 -22.82
CA MET A 1 -2.31 13.38 -21.37
C MET A 1 -3.40 12.71 -20.54
N ARG A 2 -4.61 13.29 -20.48
CA ARG A 2 -5.70 12.84 -19.59
C ARG A 2 -6.06 11.36 -19.70
N LYS A 3 -6.29 10.83 -20.91
CA LYS A 3 -6.72 9.42 -21.08
C LYS A 3 -5.68 8.42 -20.57
N ILE A 4 -4.40 8.60 -20.92
CA ILE A 4 -3.31 7.69 -20.49
C ILE A 4 -3.10 7.78 -18.98
N SER A 5 -3.00 8.99 -18.42
CA SER A 5 -2.82 9.15 -16.98
C SER A 5 -3.98 8.58 -16.16
N LEU A 6 -5.23 8.71 -16.65
CA LEU A 6 -6.40 8.11 -15.99
C LEU A 6 -6.40 6.59 -16.06
N ILE A 7 -6.10 6.01 -17.23
CA ILE A 7 -6.07 4.54 -17.40
C ILE A 7 -5.01 3.91 -16.50
N PHE A 8 -3.77 4.42 -16.56
CA PHE A 8 -2.68 3.87 -15.75
C PHE A 8 -2.83 4.18 -14.26
N GLY A 9 -3.39 5.34 -13.91
CA GLY A 9 -3.74 5.70 -12.54
C GLY A 9 -4.78 4.75 -11.94
N LEU A 10 -5.89 4.50 -12.67
CA LEU A 10 -6.90 3.54 -12.22
C LEU A 10 -6.36 2.11 -12.20
N LEU A 11 -5.58 1.68 -13.20
CA LEU A 11 -5.03 0.33 -13.24
C LEU A 11 -4.11 0.07 -12.05
N SER A 12 -3.25 1.05 -11.72
CA SER A 12 -2.41 1.01 -10.53
C SER A 12 -3.23 1.05 -9.25
N GLY A 13 -4.25 1.91 -9.18
CA GLY A 13 -5.15 2.01 -8.04
C GLY A 13 -5.93 0.72 -7.77
N VAL A 14 -6.49 0.10 -8.81
CA VAL A 14 -7.22 -1.17 -8.74
C VAL A 14 -6.30 -2.32 -8.37
N LEU A 15 -5.09 -2.38 -8.95
CA LEU A 15 -4.11 -3.39 -8.56
C LEU A 15 -3.72 -3.25 -7.09
N SER A 16 -3.43 -2.02 -6.65
CA SER A 16 -3.07 -1.73 -5.26
C SER A 16 -4.21 -2.04 -4.29
N ALA A 17 -5.45 -1.65 -4.63
CA ALA A 17 -6.64 -1.96 -3.86
C ALA A 17 -6.90 -3.48 -3.79
N GLY A 18 -6.76 -4.19 -4.90
CA GLY A 18 -6.93 -5.64 -4.97
C GLY A 18 -5.89 -6.38 -4.13
N LEU A 19 -4.62 -5.95 -4.19
CA LEU A 19 -3.56 -6.50 -3.35
C LEU A 19 -3.79 -6.20 -1.86
N LEU A 20 -4.30 -5.01 -1.53
CA LEU A 20 -4.67 -4.67 -0.16
C LEU A 20 -5.81 -5.58 0.34
N ILE A 21 -6.85 -5.79 -0.45
CA ILE A 21 -7.93 -6.74 -0.10
C ILE A 21 -7.40 -8.17 0.04
N ALA A 22 -6.46 -8.58 -0.81
CA ALA A 22 -5.82 -9.89 -0.72
C ALA A 22 -5.04 -10.11 0.59
N THR A 23 -4.69 -9.04 1.32
CA THR A 23 -4.06 -9.15 2.65
C THR A 23 -5.05 -9.54 3.77
N ILE A 24 -6.36 -9.34 3.59
CA ILE A 24 -7.40 -9.62 4.61
C ILE A 24 -7.30 -11.02 5.23
N PRO A 25 -7.22 -12.12 4.47
CA PRO A 25 -7.09 -13.47 5.05
C PRO A 25 -5.77 -13.68 5.82
N TYR A 26 -4.73 -12.92 5.49
CA TYR A 26 -3.44 -12.95 6.21
C TYR A 26 -3.41 -12.08 7.47
N VAL A 27 -4.34 -11.13 7.61
CA VAL A 27 -4.52 -10.37 8.86
C VAL A 27 -5.16 -11.25 9.95
N ASN A 28 -6.03 -12.18 9.56
CA ASN A 28 -6.71 -13.09 10.49
C ASN A 28 -5.94 -14.38 10.78
N SER A 29 -5.00 -14.76 9.91
CA SER A 29 -4.11 -15.91 10.16
C SER A 29 -2.77 -15.40 10.67
N VAL A 30 -2.20 -16.02 11.70
CA VAL A 30 -0.95 -15.64 12.39
C VAL A 30 0.31 -15.67 11.46
N ASN A 31 0.12 -15.83 10.15
CA ASN A 31 1.15 -15.94 9.11
C ASN A 31 1.55 -14.56 8.55
N TYR A 32 1.88 -13.62 9.44
CA TYR A 32 2.17 -12.21 9.14
C TYR A 32 3.32 -12.01 8.14
N ARG A 33 4.30 -12.91 8.12
CA ARG A 33 5.44 -12.85 7.18
C ARG A 33 4.99 -12.86 5.71
N ARG A 34 3.86 -13.51 5.40
CA ARG A 34 3.27 -13.50 4.04
C ARG A 34 2.54 -12.19 3.74
N GLY A 35 1.91 -11.60 4.75
CA GLY A 35 1.28 -10.27 4.65
C GLY A 35 2.30 -9.16 4.35
N ASP A 36 3.44 -9.17 5.05
CA ASP A 36 4.54 -8.21 4.81
C ASP A 36 5.06 -8.32 3.37
N VAL A 37 5.32 -9.53 2.88
CA VAL A 37 5.78 -9.77 1.50
C VAL A 37 4.78 -9.27 0.47
N LEU A 38 3.48 -9.52 0.68
CA LEU A 38 2.42 -9.02 -0.20
C LEU A 38 2.37 -7.49 -0.21
N GLY A 39 2.51 -6.85 0.97
CA GLY A 39 2.59 -5.40 1.11
C GLY A 39 3.73 -4.82 0.29
N TYR A 40 4.96 -5.30 0.49
CA TYR A 40 6.13 -4.82 -0.26
C TYR A 40 6.05 -5.09 -1.76
N THR A 41 5.49 -6.25 -2.14
CA THR A 41 5.28 -6.59 -3.55
C THR A 41 4.26 -5.63 -4.20
N SER A 42 3.22 -5.21 -3.46
CA SER A 42 2.26 -4.22 -3.95
C SER A 42 2.91 -2.85 -4.21
N ILE A 43 3.86 -2.44 -3.36
CA ILE A 43 4.59 -1.18 -3.52
C ILE A 43 5.45 -1.26 -4.78
N ALA A 44 6.21 -2.35 -4.96
CA ALA A 44 7.04 -2.56 -6.14
C ALA A 44 6.22 -2.61 -7.44
N LEU A 45 5.10 -3.36 -7.45
CA LEU A 45 4.21 -3.45 -8.60
C LEU A 45 3.56 -2.10 -8.94
N SER A 46 3.15 -1.33 -7.93
CA SER A 46 2.57 0.00 -8.13
C SER A 46 3.60 0.95 -8.75
N ALA A 47 4.85 0.91 -8.28
CA ALA A 47 5.95 1.71 -8.84
C ALA A 47 6.25 1.33 -10.31
N LEU A 48 6.24 0.04 -10.63
CA LEU A 48 6.40 -0.44 -12.01
C LEU A 48 5.29 0.07 -12.92
N LEU A 49 4.03 0.03 -12.46
CA LEU A 49 2.90 0.56 -13.23
C LEU A 49 2.99 2.07 -13.45
N MET A 50 3.47 2.84 -12.46
CA MET A 50 3.73 4.28 -12.64
C MET A 50 4.78 4.51 -13.73
N PHE A 51 5.89 3.76 -13.70
CA PHE A 51 6.93 3.84 -14.73
C PHE A 51 6.39 3.49 -16.12
N LEU A 52 5.63 2.41 -16.24
CA LEU A 52 5.00 2.00 -17.51
C LEU A 52 3.99 3.03 -18.01
N GLY A 53 3.25 3.70 -17.12
CA GLY A 53 2.33 4.77 -17.49
C GLY A 53 3.04 6.01 -18.05
N VAL A 54 4.15 6.42 -17.44
CA VAL A 54 4.98 7.52 -17.97
C VAL A 54 5.64 7.13 -19.29
N ARG A 55 6.14 5.89 -19.41
CA ARG A 55 6.72 5.37 -20.65
C ARG A 55 5.70 5.31 -21.79
N SER A 56 4.51 4.78 -21.53
CA SER A 56 3.41 4.71 -22.50
C SER A 56 2.98 6.09 -22.95
N TYR A 57 2.97 7.07 -22.05
CA TYR A 57 2.71 8.47 -22.39
C TYR A 57 3.77 9.05 -23.34
N ARG A 58 5.06 8.77 -23.11
CA ARG A 58 6.15 9.18 -24.01
C ARG A 58 6.00 8.61 -25.42
N GLU A 59 5.70 7.32 -25.51
CA GLU A 59 5.66 6.59 -26.78
C GLU A 59 4.42 6.96 -27.60
N ASN A 60 3.23 7.02 -26.98
CA ASN A 60 1.97 7.25 -27.70
C ASN A 60 1.55 8.71 -27.87
N SER A 61 1.93 9.61 -26.95
CA SER A 61 1.44 11.00 -26.95
C SER A 61 2.49 12.05 -27.27
N SER A 62 3.79 11.74 -27.16
CA SER A 62 4.85 12.73 -27.36
C SER A 62 5.85 12.35 -28.46
N GLY A 63 5.52 11.34 -29.29
CA GLY A 63 6.35 10.94 -30.43
C GLY A 63 7.77 10.57 -30.02
N GLY A 64 7.96 10.01 -28.82
CA GLY A 64 9.26 9.61 -28.29
C GLY A 64 10.05 10.70 -27.56
N ARG A 65 9.65 11.98 -27.62
CA ARG A 65 10.32 13.09 -26.93
C ARG A 65 9.50 13.60 -25.75
N LEU A 66 10.02 13.46 -24.53
CA LEU A 66 9.36 13.91 -23.30
C LEU A 66 10.28 14.87 -22.56
N SER A 67 9.81 16.11 -22.32
CA SER A 67 10.53 17.04 -21.44
C SER A 67 10.37 16.62 -19.99
N PHE A 68 11.38 16.90 -19.16
CA PHE A 68 11.39 16.52 -17.74
C PHE A 68 10.12 16.99 -17.00
N GLY A 69 9.73 18.25 -17.16
CA GLY A 69 8.54 18.80 -16.51
C GLY A 69 7.24 18.11 -16.91
N ARG A 70 7.09 17.72 -18.18
CA ARG A 70 5.90 16.97 -18.64
C ARG A 70 5.89 15.55 -18.10
N GLY A 71 7.04 14.88 -18.05
CA GLY A 71 7.15 13.55 -17.46
C GLY A 71 6.83 13.55 -15.96
N LEU A 72 7.34 14.54 -15.23
CA LEU A 72 7.05 14.73 -13.81
C LEU A 72 5.56 14.96 -13.57
N ALA A 73 4.93 15.86 -14.33
CA ALA A 73 3.50 16.14 -14.20
C ALA A 73 2.62 14.90 -14.46
N VAL A 74 2.97 14.09 -15.47
CA VAL A 74 2.24 12.85 -15.78
C VAL A 74 2.43 11.80 -14.69
N GLY A 75 3.64 11.61 -14.19
CA GLY A 75 3.92 10.72 -13.07
C GLY A 75 3.16 11.11 -11.81
N LEU A 76 3.16 12.41 -11.46
CA LEU A 76 2.42 12.94 -10.32
C LEU A 76 0.91 12.69 -10.43
N LEU A 77 0.32 12.92 -11.61
CA LEU A 77 -1.11 12.66 -11.83
C LEU A 77 -1.46 11.18 -11.63
N ILE A 78 -0.64 10.26 -12.16
CA ILE A 78 -0.84 8.82 -11.97
C ILE A 78 -0.72 8.46 -10.49
N ALA A 79 0.29 9.00 -9.80
CA ALA A 79 0.52 8.77 -8.38
C ALA A 79 -0.65 9.25 -7.51
N LEU A 80 -1.18 10.43 -7.80
CA LEU A 80 -2.30 11.02 -7.06
C LEU A 80 -3.57 10.17 -7.18
N ILE A 81 -3.87 9.70 -8.40
CA ILE A 81 -5.03 8.83 -8.67
C ILE A 81 -4.87 7.49 -7.96
N SER A 82 -3.69 6.85 -8.11
CA SER A 82 -3.39 5.56 -7.48
C SER A 82 -3.48 5.65 -5.95
N SER A 83 -2.90 6.71 -5.36
CA SER A 83 -2.98 6.99 -3.92
C SER A 83 -4.42 7.19 -3.45
N ALA A 84 -5.24 7.95 -4.18
CA ALA A 84 -6.65 8.15 -3.83
C ALA A 84 -7.42 6.82 -3.80
N CYS A 85 -7.26 5.96 -4.81
CA CYS A 85 -7.87 4.63 -4.84
C CYS A 85 -7.41 3.75 -3.66
N HIS A 86 -6.12 3.78 -3.34
CA HIS A 86 -5.55 3.03 -2.22
C HIS A 86 -6.13 3.49 -0.88
N VAL A 87 -6.13 4.81 -0.61
CA VAL A 87 -6.65 5.39 0.63
C VAL A 87 -8.14 5.12 0.80
N ILE A 88 -8.94 5.25 -0.26
CA ILE A 88 -10.38 4.95 -0.20
C ILE A 88 -10.60 3.48 0.17
N THR A 89 -9.87 2.56 -0.47
CA THR A 89 -9.97 1.12 -0.18
C THR A 89 -9.56 0.84 1.26
N PHE A 90 -8.43 1.41 1.70
CA PHE A 90 -7.95 1.26 3.07
C PHE A 90 -8.98 1.76 4.09
N GLN A 91 -9.58 2.93 3.87
CA GLN A 91 -10.60 3.48 4.75
C GLN A 91 -11.84 2.58 4.84
N VAL A 92 -12.29 2.04 3.71
CA VAL A 92 -13.41 1.09 3.69
C VAL A 92 -13.05 -0.17 4.49
N LEU A 93 -11.86 -0.74 4.28
CA LEU A 93 -11.41 -1.92 5.02
C LEU A 93 -11.28 -1.65 6.51
N TYR A 94 -10.69 -0.52 6.89
CA TYR A 94 -10.50 -0.12 8.27
C TYR A 94 -11.84 -0.01 9.00
N PHE A 95 -12.79 0.75 8.46
CA PHE A 95 -14.07 0.98 9.13
C PHE A 95 -15.07 -0.17 9.01
N LYS A 96 -15.06 -0.96 7.92
CA LYS A 96 -16.08 -2.01 7.68
C LYS A 96 -15.59 -3.42 7.98
N VAL A 97 -14.32 -3.72 7.74
CA VAL A 97 -13.79 -5.09 7.82
C VAL A 97 -13.01 -5.32 9.12
N PHE A 98 -12.35 -4.28 9.64
CA PHE A 98 -11.55 -4.38 10.85
C PHE A 98 -11.86 -3.27 11.87
N PRO A 99 -13.08 -3.17 12.41
CA PRO A 99 -13.40 -2.19 13.44
C PRO A 99 -12.51 -2.30 14.70
N ASN A 100 -11.97 -3.49 14.97
CA ASN A 100 -11.03 -3.75 16.08
C ASN A 100 -9.58 -3.98 15.57
N LEU A 101 -9.18 -3.36 14.44
CA LEU A 101 -7.82 -3.51 13.91
C LEU A 101 -6.77 -3.08 14.95
N GLY A 102 -7.06 -2.03 15.73
CA GLY A 102 -6.18 -1.53 16.79
C GLY A 102 -5.82 -2.62 17.80
N ASP A 103 -6.83 -3.25 18.42
CA ASP A 103 -6.63 -4.31 19.41
C ASP A 103 -5.86 -5.52 18.85
N LYS A 104 -6.21 -5.94 17.62
CA LYS A 104 -5.53 -7.05 16.93
C LYS A 104 -4.09 -6.70 16.58
N TYR A 105 -3.83 -5.47 16.17
CA TYR A 105 -2.50 -4.98 15.83
C TYR A 105 -1.61 -4.89 17.08
N THR A 106 -2.15 -4.38 18.18
CA THR A 106 -1.52 -4.37 19.50
C THR A 106 -1.13 -5.77 19.96
N ALA A 107 -2.08 -6.71 19.93
CA ALA A 107 -1.82 -8.11 20.27
C ALA A 107 -0.75 -8.73 19.35
N CYS A 108 -0.77 -8.40 18.06
CA CYS A 108 0.24 -8.83 17.08
C CYS A 108 1.64 -8.28 17.40
N MET A 109 1.76 -7.00 17.75
CA MET A 109 3.04 -6.37 18.08
C MET A 109 3.67 -6.97 19.34
N ILE A 110 2.85 -7.24 20.36
CA ILE A 110 3.28 -7.93 21.58
C ILE A 110 3.75 -9.35 21.26
N GLN A 111 3.01 -10.09 20.42
CA GLN A 111 3.39 -11.45 20.03
C GLN A 111 4.70 -11.46 19.22
N ARG A 112 4.89 -10.50 18.30
CA ARG A 112 6.14 -10.35 17.54
C ARG A 112 7.34 -10.07 18.44
N ALA A 113 7.17 -9.23 19.46
CA ALA A 113 8.21 -8.96 20.43
C ALA A 113 8.61 -10.23 21.20
N LYS A 114 7.64 -11.05 21.62
CA LYS A 114 7.87 -12.35 22.25
C LYS A 114 8.60 -13.32 21.33
N ASP A 115 8.13 -13.50 20.10
CA ASP A 115 8.71 -14.45 19.14
C ASP A 115 10.12 -14.04 18.66
N SER A 116 10.43 -12.74 18.71
CA SER A 116 11.78 -12.22 18.41
C SER A 116 12.79 -12.40 19.55
N GLY A 117 12.37 -12.96 20.69
CA GLY A 117 13.21 -13.12 21.89
C GLY A 117 13.52 -11.80 22.58
N ALA A 118 12.68 -10.77 22.43
CA ALA A 118 12.86 -9.51 23.12
C ALA A 118 12.74 -9.70 24.65
N SER A 119 13.48 -8.90 25.42
CA SER A 119 13.40 -8.97 26.89
C SER A 119 11.99 -8.66 27.39
N ASP A 120 11.59 -9.27 28.51
CA ASP A 120 10.28 -9.06 29.14
C ASP A 120 9.96 -7.58 29.38
N GLN A 121 10.99 -6.77 29.66
CA GLN A 121 10.87 -5.33 29.83
C GLN A 121 10.42 -4.62 28.54
N LYS A 122 10.92 -5.05 27.38
CA LYS A 122 10.57 -4.46 26.07
C LYS A 122 9.19 -4.90 25.61
N ILE A 123 8.78 -6.12 25.95
CA ILE A 123 7.42 -6.64 25.72
C ILE A 123 6.40 -5.84 26.54
N ARG A 124 6.70 -5.59 27.84
CA ARG A 124 5.83 -4.78 28.71
C ARG A 124 5.71 -3.33 28.25
N GLN A 125 6.82 -2.69 27.87
CA GLN A 125 6.77 -1.34 27.28
C GLN A 125 5.93 -1.29 26.01
N THR A 126 6.02 -2.31 25.15
CA THR A 126 5.23 -2.39 23.91
C THR A 126 3.74 -2.56 24.21
N ALA A 127 3.39 -3.29 25.26
CA ALA A 127 2.01 -3.46 25.71
C ALA A 127 1.42 -2.18 26.33
N GLU A 128 2.16 -1.51 27.23
CA GLU A 128 1.72 -0.25 27.85
C GLU A 128 1.54 0.88 26.83
N LEU A 129 2.43 0.97 25.84
CA LEU A 129 2.33 1.99 24.79
C LEU A 129 1.07 1.79 23.93
N ALA A 130 0.67 0.54 23.76
CA ALA A 130 -0.45 0.17 22.91
C ALA A 130 -1.83 0.25 23.62
N GLU A 131 -1.87 0.25 24.95
CA GLU A 131 -3.08 0.58 25.74
C GLU A 131 -3.33 2.10 25.83
N ARG A 132 -2.33 2.94 25.51
CA ARG A 132 -2.44 4.41 25.55
C ARG A 132 -2.93 5.04 24.23
N LEU A 133 -3.09 4.25 23.18
CA LEU A 133 -3.54 4.66 21.85
C LEU A 133 -5.01 4.29 21.63
#